data_AF-A0A133VDJ3-F1
#
_entry.id   AF-A0A133VDJ3-F1
#
_cell.length_a   1.000
_cell.length_b   1.000
_cell.length_c   1.000
_cell.angle_alpha   90.00
_cell.angle_beta   90.00
_cell.angle_gamma   90.00
#
_symmetry.space_group_name_H-M   'P 1'
#
loop_
_entity.id
_entity.type
_entity.pdbx_description
1 polymer ?
#
loop_
_entity_poly.entity_id
_entity_poly.type
_entity_poly.pdbx_seq_one_letter_code
_entity_poly.pdbx_strand_id
1 'polypeptide(L)' 'MVNVSEKGQVYECEICGNVVKVEEVGGGELVCCGQPMVLRD' A
#
# COMPACT_ATOMS: atom_id res chain seq x y z
N MET A 1 6.61 -5.07 -11.44
CA MET A 1 5.81 -3.98 -10.86
C MET A 1 4.88 -4.63 -9.87
N VAL A 2 5.37 -4.77 -8.64
CA VAL A 2 4.64 -5.35 -7.52
C VAL A 2 5.13 -4.58 -6.31
N ASN A 3 4.27 -3.80 -5.67
CA ASN A 3 4.68 -2.93 -4.56
C ASN A 3 4.56 -3.67 -3.22
N VAL A 4 3.57 -4.55 -3.07
CA VAL A 4 3.36 -5.32 -1.84
C VAL A 4 4.08 -6.66 -1.87
N SER A 5 5.12 -6.80 -1.05
CA SER A 5 5.97 -8.00 -0.99
C SER A 5 6.07 -8.63 0.40
N GLU A 6 5.71 -7.90 1.46
CA GLU A 6 5.93 -8.36 2.83
C GLU A 6 4.78 -7.98 3.76
N LYS A 7 4.50 -8.88 4.72
CA LYS A 7 3.58 -8.63 5.82
C LYS A 7 4.13 -7.54 6.72
N GLY A 8 3.27 -6.63 7.13
CA GLY A 8 3.60 -5.55 8.06
C GLY A 8 3.99 -4.24 7.39
N GLN A 9 4.22 -4.23 6.06
CA GLN A 9 4.41 -3.01 5.29
C GLN A 9 3.22 -2.06 5.50
N VAL A 10 3.52 -0.77 5.66
CA VAL A 10 2.52 0.28 5.83
C VAL A 10 2.46 1.11 4.56
N TYR A 11 1.25 1.42 4.09
CA TYR A 11 1.05 2.22 2.89
C TYR A 11 0.16 3.41 3.19
N GLU A 12 0.46 4.55 2.56
CA GLU A 12 -0.32 5.77 2.65
C GLU A 12 -0.78 6.24 1.27
N CYS A 13 -2.01 6.77 1.20
CA CYS A 13 -2.49 7.53 0.06
C CYS A 13 -2.18 9.03 0.27
N GLU A 14 -1.32 9.61 -0.58
CA GLU A 14 -0.94 11.02 -0.50
C GLU A 14 -2.07 12.00 -0.88
N ILE A 15 -3.19 11.52 -1.45
CA ILE A 15 -4.36 12.36 -1.76
C ILE A 15 -5.26 12.53 -0.54
N CYS A 16 -5.71 11.41 0.06
CA CYS A 16 -6.75 11.42 1.10
C CYS A 16 -6.22 11.13 2.51
N GLY A 17 -4.95 10.72 2.65
CA GLY A 17 -4.31 10.40 3.93
C GLY A 17 -4.67 9.03 4.50
N ASN A 18 -5.33 8.15 3.73
CA ASN A 18 -5.64 6.79 4.19
C ASN A 18 -4.34 6.00 4.40
N VAL A 19 -4.22 5.38 5.59
CA VAL A 19 -3.09 4.52 5.95
C VAL A 19 -3.58 3.09 6.18
N VAL A 20 -2.91 2.12 5.57
CA VAL A 20 -3.22 0.69 5.73
C VAL A 20 -1.96 -0.10 6.03
N LYS A 21 -2.10 -1.23 6.73
CA LYS A 21 -1.02 -2.17 7.02
C LYS A 21 -1.32 -3.50 6.35
N VAL A 22 -0.31 -4.10 5.74
CA VAL A 22 -0.44 -5.41 5.08
C VAL A 22 -0.46 -6.51 6.15
N GLU A 23 -1.55 -7.26 6.23
CA GLU A 23 -1.67 -8.39 7.15
C GLU A 23 -1.27 -9.73 6.49
N GLU A 24 -1.51 -9.90 5.19
CA GLU A 24 -1.09 -11.06 4.40
C GLU A 24 -0.76 -10.63 2.96
N VAL A 25 0.23 -11.25 2.33
CA VAL A 25 0.74 -10.83 1.01
C VAL A 25 -0.05 -11.49 -0.11
N GLY A 26 -0.67 -10.68 -0.97
CA GLY A 26 -1.34 -11.12 -2.21
C GLY A 26 -0.54 -10.87 -3.49
N GLY A 27 0.57 -10.12 -3.42
CA GLY A 27 1.41 -9.81 -4.59
C GLY A 27 0.77 -8.85 -5.60
N GLY A 28 -0.20 -8.03 -5.19
CA GLY A 28 -0.79 -6.96 -6.00
C GLY A 28 -0.23 -5.58 -5.65
N GLU A 29 -0.66 -4.56 -6.39
CA GLU A 29 -0.44 -3.15 -6.04
C GLU A 29 -1.64 -2.61 -5.26
N LEU A 30 -1.39 -1.81 -4.22
CA LEU A 30 -2.45 -1.10 -3.51
C LEU A 30 -2.75 0.22 -4.23
N VAL A 31 -4.03 0.43 -4.55
CA VAL A 31 -4.51 1.63 -5.25
C VAL A 31 -5.58 2.30 -4.40
N CYS A 32 -5.42 3.61 -4.17
CA CYS A 32 -6.40 4.45 -3.48
C CYS A 32 -6.55 5.77 -4.26
N CYS A 33 -7.76 6.29 -4.38
CA CYS A 33 -8.05 7.52 -5.13
C CYS A 33 -7.55 7.50 -6.60
N GLY A 34 -7.48 6.31 -7.22
CA GLY A 34 -7.08 6.14 -8.61
C GLY A 34 -5.58 6.16 -8.87
N GLN A 35 -4.74 6.15 -7.83
CA GLN A 35 -3.27 6.06 -7.95
C GLN A 35 -2.69 4.99 -7.02
N PRO A 36 -1.49 4.47 -7.32
CA PRO A 36 -0.75 3.61 -6.39
C PRO A 36 -0.53 4.29 -5.04
N MET A 37 -0.68 3.54 -3.95
CA MET A 37 -0.30 4.00 -2.62
C MET A 37 1.23 3.92 -2.44
N VAL A 38 1.77 4.78 -1.57
CA VAL A 38 3.21 4.87 -1.30
C VAL A 38 3.56 4.04 -0.06
N LEU A 39 4.64 3.26 -0.13
CA LEU A 39 5.19 2.54 1.03
C LEU A 39 5.74 3.56 2.03
N ARG A 40 5.26 3.49 3.28
CA ARG A 40 5.83 4.18 4.44
C ARG A 40 6.75 3.23 5.21
N ASP A 41 7.83 3.80 5.76
CA ASP A 41 8.77 3.13 6.66
C ASP A 41 8.11 2.53 7.90
#